data_AF-A0A6P5Z4D4-F1
#
_entry.id   AF-A0A6P5Z4D4-F1
#
_cell.length_a   1.000
_cell.length_b   1.000
_cell.length_c   1.000
_cell.angle_alpha   90.00
_cell.angle_beta   90.00
_cell.angle_gamma   90.00
#
_symmetry.space_group_name_H-M   'P 1'
#
loop_
_entity.id
_entity.type
_entity.pdbx_description
1 polymer ?
#
loop_
_entity_poly.entity_id
_entity_poly.type
_entity_poly.pdbx_seq_one_letter_code
_entity_poly.pdbx_strand_id
1 'polypeptide(L)'
;MGSLPYADVDSTLRAIAGQAEGFGRFAIGGLHGPLFPVTTLADDGPGSLREACRRPGPGWIVFKVSGVIQLSSYLNVGSHKTIDGRGERVKLTGKGLRLKECENVIVCNMEFEGGRGHDVDGIQIKPNSKHIWIDRCSFKDYDDGLIDITRGSTDITVSRCYFAQHDKTMLIGADPSHVGDRCIRVTIHHCFFDGTRQRHPRLRFGKVHLYNNYTKHWDVYAVCASVEAQIYSQCNIYEAGKKKKTFEFYTEKDPVWRLSALFE
;
A
#
# COMPACT_ATOMS: atom_id res chain seq x y z
N MET A 1 -1.00 18.04 -27.14
CA MET A 1 -1.32 16.69 -26.62
C MET A 1 -0.57 16.54 -25.31
N GLY A 2 -1.25 16.29 -24.19
CA GLY A 2 -0.56 15.97 -22.94
C GLY A 2 0.12 14.61 -23.09
N SER A 3 1.35 14.47 -22.60
CA SER A 3 2.00 13.16 -22.48
C SER A 3 1.16 12.25 -21.57
N LEU A 4 1.15 10.95 -21.86
CA LEU A 4 0.52 9.98 -20.97
C LEU A 4 1.24 10.02 -19.61
N PRO A 5 0.51 9.98 -18.48
CA PRO A 5 1.13 9.83 -17.17
C PRO A 5 2.09 8.65 -17.18
N TYR A 6 3.31 8.85 -16.66
CA TYR A 6 4.34 7.82 -16.53
C TYR A 6 4.89 7.25 -17.85
N ALA A 7 4.77 7.95 -18.99
CA ALA A 7 5.27 7.48 -20.28
C ALA A 7 6.75 7.04 -20.28
N ASP A 8 7.58 7.68 -19.44
CA ASP A 8 9.03 7.49 -19.46
C ASP A 8 9.58 6.68 -18.27
N VAL A 9 8.74 6.18 -17.34
CA VAL A 9 9.25 5.53 -16.11
C VAL A 9 9.97 4.21 -16.33
N ASP A 10 9.80 3.63 -17.51
CA ASP A 10 10.47 2.40 -17.95
C ASP A 10 11.56 2.67 -19.01
N SER A 11 11.86 3.94 -19.33
CA SER A 11 12.91 4.33 -20.30
C SER A 11 14.32 3.94 -19.85
N THR A 12 14.56 3.89 -18.54
CA THR A 12 15.75 3.34 -17.93
C THR A 12 15.38 2.63 -16.64
N LEU A 13 16.29 1.80 -16.11
CA LEU A 13 16.08 1.13 -14.83
C LEU A 13 15.69 2.11 -13.72
N ARG A 14 16.30 3.30 -13.65
CA ARG A 14 16.06 4.24 -12.56
C ARG A 14 15.08 5.36 -12.88
N ALA A 15 14.55 5.41 -14.11
CA ALA A 15 13.65 6.47 -14.56
C ALA A 15 12.39 6.61 -13.71
N ILE A 16 11.95 5.53 -13.05
CA ILE A 16 10.81 5.55 -12.12
C ILE A 16 11.05 6.41 -10.87
N ALA A 17 12.28 6.62 -10.41
CA ALA A 17 12.52 7.32 -9.15
C ALA A 17 12.02 8.77 -9.18
N GLY A 18 11.29 9.19 -8.13
CA GLY A 18 10.75 10.54 -8.02
C GLY A 18 9.62 10.86 -9.01
N GLN A 19 9.07 9.86 -9.70
CA GLN A 19 8.01 10.06 -10.70
C GLN A 19 6.59 9.82 -10.16
N ALA A 20 6.44 9.42 -8.89
CA ALA A 20 5.12 9.21 -8.31
C ALA A 20 4.27 10.49 -8.43
N GLU A 21 3.01 10.36 -8.82
CA GLU A 21 2.03 11.45 -8.71
C GLU A 21 1.41 11.46 -7.32
N GLY A 22 0.86 12.61 -6.91
CA GLY A 22 0.11 12.73 -5.65
C GLY A 22 1.00 12.96 -4.43
N PHE A 23 0.58 12.42 -3.28
CA PHE A 23 1.23 12.67 -2.00
C PHE A 23 2.58 11.94 -1.87
N GLY A 24 2.76 10.78 -2.52
CA GLY A 24 4.02 10.03 -2.57
C GLY A 24 5.08 10.58 -3.53
N ARG A 25 4.86 11.73 -4.19
CA ARG A 25 5.70 12.27 -5.27
C ARG A 25 7.18 12.47 -4.97
N PHE A 26 7.55 12.52 -3.70
CA PHE A 26 8.95 12.66 -3.27
C PHE A 26 9.66 11.32 -3.04
N ALA A 27 9.00 10.19 -3.25
CA ALA A 27 9.61 8.88 -3.13
C ALA A 27 10.68 8.66 -4.22
N ILE A 28 11.95 8.74 -3.82
CA ILE A 28 13.10 8.47 -4.71
C ILE A 28 13.64 7.04 -4.58
N GLY A 29 13.13 6.26 -3.62
CA GLY A 29 13.57 4.88 -3.40
C GLY A 29 15.08 4.77 -3.17
N GLY A 30 15.70 3.80 -3.85
CA GLY A 30 17.13 3.55 -3.84
C GLY A 30 17.93 4.29 -4.92
N LEU A 31 17.46 5.42 -5.45
CA LEU A 31 18.05 6.13 -6.60
C LEU A 31 19.56 6.31 -6.54
N HIS A 32 20.13 6.58 -5.35
CA HIS A 32 21.57 6.81 -5.17
C HIS A 32 22.33 5.59 -4.64
N GLY A 33 21.68 4.43 -4.56
CA GLY A 33 22.26 3.19 -4.03
C GLY A 33 22.79 2.26 -5.13
N PRO A 34 23.65 1.29 -4.78
CA PRO A 34 24.05 0.24 -5.71
C PRO A 34 22.87 -0.66 -6.09
N LEU A 35 23.09 -1.48 -7.13
CA LEU A 35 22.16 -2.57 -7.47
C LEU A 35 22.36 -3.76 -6.53
N PHE A 36 21.24 -4.34 -6.10
CA PHE A 36 21.21 -5.57 -5.33
C PHE A 36 20.43 -6.64 -6.12
N PRO A 37 21.11 -7.52 -6.86
CA PRO A 37 20.46 -8.62 -7.54
C PRO A 37 20.07 -9.71 -6.53
N VAL A 38 18.77 -9.97 -6.39
CA VAL A 38 18.23 -11.13 -5.71
C VAL A 38 18.43 -12.35 -6.61
N THR A 39 19.15 -13.34 -6.11
CA THR A 39 19.56 -14.54 -6.86
C THR A 39 18.97 -15.84 -6.30
N THR A 40 18.26 -15.76 -5.17
CA THR A 40 17.59 -16.91 -4.55
C THR A 40 16.17 -16.57 -4.10
N LEU A 41 15.30 -17.58 -4.08
CA LEU A 41 13.94 -17.51 -3.54
C LEU A 41 13.86 -17.88 -2.05
N ALA A 42 15.01 -18.18 -1.43
CA ALA A 42 15.08 -18.39 0.02
C ALA A 42 14.63 -17.13 0.77
N ASP A 43 13.93 -17.34 1.89
CA ASP A 43 13.42 -16.24 2.74
C ASP A 43 14.54 -15.35 3.29
N ASP A 44 15.68 -15.94 3.66
CA ASP A 44 16.85 -15.23 4.19
C ASP A 44 18.15 -15.87 3.68
N GLY A 45 19.26 -15.20 3.94
CA GLY A 45 20.61 -15.62 3.57
C GLY A 45 21.13 -14.90 2.32
N PRO A 46 22.37 -15.22 1.91
CA PRO A 46 23.04 -14.58 0.80
C PRO A 46 22.23 -14.59 -0.49
N GLY A 47 22.05 -13.41 -1.10
CA GLY A 47 21.32 -13.23 -2.35
C GLY A 47 19.80 -13.19 -2.22
N SER A 48 19.25 -13.23 -1.00
CA SER A 48 17.81 -13.15 -0.75
C SER A 48 17.29 -11.71 -0.79
N LEU A 49 15.97 -11.56 -1.00
CA LEU A 49 15.31 -10.27 -0.88
C LEU A 49 15.46 -9.67 0.53
N ARG A 50 15.36 -10.51 1.57
CA ARG A 50 15.46 -10.07 2.96
C ARG A 50 16.84 -9.51 3.30
N GLU A 51 17.90 -10.14 2.79
CA GLU A 51 19.25 -9.61 2.91
C GLU A 51 19.36 -8.24 2.24
N ALA A 52 18.82 -8.08 1.03
CA ALA A 52 18.87 -6.81 0.31
C ALA A 52 18.09 -5.69 1.02
N CYS A 53 16.91 -5.98 1.55
CA CYS A 53 16.05 -5.00 2.23
C CYS A 53 16.62 -4.51 3.57
N ARG A 54 17.38 -5.34 4.30
CA ARG A 54 17.98 -4.97 5.60
C ARG A 54 19.32 -4.24 5.48
N ARG A 55 19.94 -4.20 4.29
CA ARG A 55 21.22 -3.50 4.11
C ARG A 55 21.08 -2.00 4.42
N PRO A 56 22.05 -1.40 5.13
CA PRO A 56 22.04 0.01 5.43
C PRO A 56 22.25 0.85 4.16
N GLY A 57 21.72 2.08 4.18
CA GLY A 57 21.86 3.03 3.08
C GLY A 57 20.99 2.72 1.85
N PRO A 58 21.08 3.55 0.79
CA PRO A 58 20.24 3.39 -0.39
C PRO A 58 20.51 2.08 -1.15
N GLY A 59 19.48 1.49 -1.77
CA GLY A 59 19.62 0.25 -2.53
C GLY A 59 18.55 0.03 -3.58
N TRP A 60 18.95 -0.33 -4.79
CA TRP A 60 18.05 -0.67 -5.88
C TRP A 60 18.02 -2.19 -6.08
N ILE A 61 16.98 -2.83 -5.56
CA ILE A 61 16.84 -4.27 -5.50
C ILE A 61 16.14 -4.74 -6.78
N VAL A 62 16.80 -5.61 -7.53
CA VAL A 62 16.29 -6.23 -8.76
C VAL A 62 16.35 -7.74 -8.63
N PHE A 63 15.63 -8.47 -9.48
CA PHE A 63 15.59 -9.93 -9.41
C PHE A 63 16.31 -10.55 -10.61
N LYS A 64 17.01 -11.67 -10.36
CA LYS A 64 17.62 -12.55 -11.37
C LYS A 64 16.91 -13.89 -11.47
N VAL A 65 15.77 -14.00 -10.79
CA VAL A 65 15.01 -15.23 -10.60
C VAL A 65 13.55 -14.84 -10.39
N SER A 66 12.68 -15.47 -11.18
CA SER A 66 11.23 -15.46 -10.99
C SER A 66 10.80 -16.60 -10.07
N GLY A 67 9.72 -16.40 -9.31
CA GLY A 67 9.13 -17.44 -8.48
C GLY A 67 8.50 -16.91 -7.19
N VAL A 68 8.26 -17.85 -6.28
CA VAL A 68 7.58 -17.59 -5.01
C VAL A 68 8.61 -17.55 -3.89
N ILE A 69 8.63 -16.47 -3.12
CA ILE A 69 9.39 -16.33 -1.88
C ILE A 69 8.43 -16.56 -0.72
N GLN A 70 8.60 -17.70 -0.04
CA GLN A 70 7.82 -18.04 1.17
C GLN A 70 8.42 -17.33 2.39
N LEU A 71 7.74 -16.31 2.89
CA LEU A 71 8.21 -15.57 4.05
C LEU A 71 7.81 -16.28 5.36
N SER A 72 8.78 -16.54 6.23
CA SER A 72 8.55 -17.08 7.57
C SER A 72 8.09 -16.01 8.58
N SER A 73 8.47 -14.76 8.33
CA SER A 73 8.17 -13.59 9.14
C SER A 73 8.00 -12.37 8.23
N TYR A 74 7.42 -11.27 8.75
CA TYR A 74 7.39 -10.01 8.02
C TYR A 74 8.79 -9.63 7.51
N LEU A 75 8.87 -9.24 6.25
CA LEU A 75 10.11 -8.76 5.64
C LEU A 75 10.19 -7.25 5.86
N ASN A 76 11.10 -6.84 6.75
CA ASN A 76 11.33 -5.42 7.04
C ASN A 76 12.05 -4.75 5.87
N VAL A 77 11.49 -3.64 5.39
CA VAL A 77 12.11 -2.81 4.36
C VAL A 77 12.64 -1.54 5.01
N GLY A 78 13.96 -1.33 4.97
CA GLY A 78 14.59 -0.11 5.48
C GLY A 78 14.38 1.08 4.54
N SER A 79 14.80 2.27 4.99
CA SER A 79 14.75 3.50 4.18
C SER A 79 15.59 3.40 2.90
N HIS A 80 15.23 4.24 1.92
CA HIS A 80 15.93 4.42 0.65
C HIS A 80 16.06 3.13 -0.17
N LYS A 81 14.96 2.39 -0.31
CA LYS A 81 14.92 1.13 -1.06
C LYS A 81 13.99 1.23 -2.25
N THR A 82 14.43 0.70 -3.39
CA THR A 82 13.53 0.32 -4.47
C THR A 82 13.50 -1.19 -4.53
N ILE A 83 12.33 -1.81 -4.39
CA ILE A 83 12.08 -3.21 -4.74
C ILE A 83 11.47 -3.20 -6.13
N ASP A 84 12.24 -3.61 -7.12
CA ASP A 84 11.89 -3.52 -8.53
C ASP A 84 11.75 -4.91 -9.15
N GLY A 85 10.52 -5.40 -9.21
CA GLY A 85 10.17 -6.68 -9.83
C GLY A 85 10.07 -6.62 -11.36
N ARG A 86 10.32 -5.47 -12.02
CA ARG A 86 10.15 -5.38 -13.48
C ARG A 86 11.09 -6.35 -14.20
N GLY A 87 10.55 -7.01 -15.23
CA GLY A 87 11.26 -8.04 -16.00
C GLY A 87 11.17 -9.45 -15.41
N GLU A 88 10.73 -9.58 -14.17
CA GLU A 88 10.56 -10.87 -13.49
C GLU A 88 9.13 -11.01 -12.93
N ARG A 89 8.75 -12.23 -12.56
CA ARG A 89 7.49 -12.53 -11.86
C ARG A 89 7.82 -13.01 -10.46
N VAL A 90 7.72 -12.11 -9.49
CA VAL A 90 8.09 -12.39 -8.09
C VAL A 90 6.89 -12.26 -7.19
N LYS A 91 6.59 -13.33 -6.47
CA LYS A 91 5.47 -13.42 -5.54
C LYS A 91 5.96 -13.59 -4.11
N LEU A 92 5.41 -12.79 -3.19
CA LEU A 92 5.56 -12.99 -1.75
C LEU A 92 4.33 -13.72 -1.20
N THR A 93 4.57 -14.69 -0.33
CA THR A 93 3.52 -15.47 0.34
C THR A 93 3.88 -15.78 1.80
N GLY A 94 2.92 -16.28 2.57
CA GLY A 94 3.06 -16.56 4.00
C GLY A 94 2.97 -15.32 4.88
N LYS A 95 3.81 -14.31 4.61
CA LYS A 95 3.80 -12.97 5.24
C LYS A 95 3.87 -11.88 4.17
N GLY A 96 3.93 -10.62 4.59
CA GLY A 96 4.07 -9.46 3.72
C GLY A 96 5.31 -8.63 4.01
N LEU A 97 5.33 -7.42 3.44
CA LEU A 97 6.33 -6.41 3.74
C LEU A 97 5.92 -5.59 4.96
N ARG A 98 6.92 -5.15 5.73
CA ARG A 98 6.73 -4.17 6.81
C ARG A 98 7.68 -2.99 6.61
N LEU A 99 7.09 -1.83 6.37
CA LEU A 99 7.73 -0.52 6.25
C LEU A 99 7.48 0.21 7.57
N LYS A 100 8.48 0.18 8.44
CA LYS A 100 8.41 0.70 9.81
C LYS A 100 9.48 1.76 10.00
N GLU A 101 9.06 2.95 10.43
CA GLU A 101 9.94 4.09 10.73
C GLU A 101 10.94 4.36 9.59
N CYS A 102 10.45 4.24 8.35
CA CYS A 102 11.28 4.34 7.15
C CYS A 102 10.78 5.41 6.20
N GLU A 103 11.68 5.88 5.33
CA GLU A 103 11.32 6.81 4.27
C GLU A 103 11.95 6.50 2.93
N ASN A 104 11.38 7.06 1.87
CA ASN A 104 11.86 6.90 0.49
C ASN A 104 11.90 5.43 0.07
N VAL A 105 10.73 4.80 -0.02
CA VAL A 105 10.60 3.41 -0.48
C VAL A 105 9.74 3.35 -1.73
N ILE A 106 10.20 2.62 -2.73
CA ILE A 106 9.42 2.27 -3.92
C ILE A 106 9.27 0.75 -3.97
N VAL A 107 8.05 0.25 -4.14
CA VAL A 107 7.76 -1.16 -4.39
C VAL A 107 7.04 -1.24 -5.72
N CYS A 108 7.63 -1.93 -6.70
CA CYS A 108 7.14 -1.95 -8.07
C CYS A 108 7.09 -3.38 -8.61
N ASN A 109 5.98 -3.72 -9.29
CA ASN A 109 5.84 -4.97 -10.05
C ASN A 109 6.02 -6.25 -9.22
N MET A 110 5.45 -6.29 -8.02
CA MET A 110 5.47 -7.44 -7.11
C MET A 110 4.08 -8.05 -6.98
N GLU A 111 4.01 -9.37 -6.78
CA GLU A 111 2.77 -10.09 -6.46
C GLU A 111 2.72 -10.44 -4.97
N PHE A 112 1.57 -10.26 -4.34
CA PHE A 112 1.32 -10.58 -2.93
C PHE A 112 0.11 -11.49 -2.85
N GLU A 113 0.30 -12.73 -2.40
CA GLU A 113 -0.77 -13.72 -2.32
C GLU A 113 -0.51 -14.77 -1.22
N GLY A 114 -1.56 -15.16 -0.49
CA GLY A 114 -1.51 -16.28 0.44
C GLY A 114 -0.86 -15.92 1.78
N GLY A 115 -1.16 -14.73 2.32
CA GLY A 115 -0.72 -14.35 3.66
C GLY A 115 -1.54 -15.04 4.74
N ARG A 116 -0.86 -15.66 5.71
CA ARG A 116 -1.51 -16.49 6.74
C ARG A 116 -1.09 -16.13 8.16
N GLY A 117 -2.07 -16.10 9.06
CA GLY A 117 -1.94 -15.83 10.48
C GLY A 117 -2.57 -14.50 10.91
N HIS A 118 -2.64 -14.31 12.22
CA HIS A 118 -3.21 -13.10 12.83
C HIS A 118 -2.42 -11.84 12.44
N ASP A 119 -3.13 -10.77 12.06
CA ASP A 119 -2.56 -9.45 11.69
C ASP A 119 -1.53 -9.54 10.54
N VAL A 120 -1.82 -10.40 9.56
CA VAL A 120 -0.98 -10.59 8.37
C VAL A 120 -1.56 -9.85 7.18
N ASP A 121 -0.85 -8.80 6.79
CA ASP A 121 -1.16 -7.94 5.66
C ASP A 121 -0.14 -8.12 4.54
N GLY A 122 -0.54 -7.78 3.30
CA GLY A 122 0.38 -7.74 2.16
C GLY A 122 1.50 -6.73 2.36
N ILE A 123 1.14 -5.50 2.74
CA ILE A 123 2.08 -4.44 3.12
C ILE A 123 1.56 -3.68 4.34
N GLN A 124 2.36 -3.67 5.40
CA GLN A 124 2.18 -2.80 6.56
C GLN A 124 3.07 -1.57 6.44
N ILE A 125 2.48 -0.38 6.50
CA ILE A 125 3.18 0.90 6.57
C ILE A 125 2.86 1.55 7.92
N LYS A 126 3.68 1.24 8.94
CA LYS A 126 3.48 1.67 10.33
C LYS A 126 4.70 1.46 11.23
N PRO A 127 4.95 2.34 12.21
CA PRO A 127 4.52 3.75 12.32
C PRO A 127 5.45 4.70 11.54
N ASN A 128 5.09 5.99 11.52
CA ASN A 128 5.94 7.14 11.17
C ASN A 128 6.74 6.99 9.87
N SER A 129 6.17 6.32 8.86
CA SER A 129 6.84 6.09 7.58
C SER A 129 6.33 7.06 6.51
N LYS A 130 7.21 7.53 5.62
CA LYS A 130 6.85 8.59 4.65
C LYS A 130 7.55 8.51 3.31
N HIS A 131 6.98 9.17 2.30
CA HIS A 131 7.53 9.20 0.94
C HIS A 131 7.66 7.79 0.37
N ILE A 132 6.50 7.11 0.25
CA ILE A 132 6.41 5.73 -0.21
C ILE A 132 5.57 5.65 -1.47
N TRP A 133 6.01 4.83 -2.42
CA TRP A 133 5.27 4.55 -3.63
C TRP A 133 5.11 3.06 -3.86
N ILE A 134 3.86 2.60 -3.91
CA ILE A 134 3.49 1.23 -4.27
C ILE A 134 2.89 1.27 -5.68
N ASP A 135 3.54 0.63 -6.64
CA ASP A 135 3.17 0.75 -8.05
C ASP A 135 3.12 -0.59 -8.77
N ARG A 136 2.12 -0.78 -9.65
CA ARG A 136 2.01 -1.99 -10.50
C ARG A 136 2.09 -3.31 -9.73
N CYS A 137 1.69 -3.33 -8.46
CA CYS A 137 1.68 -4.53 -7.63
C CYS A 137 0.31 -5.22 -7.71
N SER A 138 0.28 -6.53 -7.51
CA SER A 138 -0.98 -7.28 -7.37
C SER A 138 -1.13 -7.86 -5.98
N PHE A 139 -2.35 -7.85 -5.45
CA PHE A 139 -2.66 -8.22 -4.08
C PHE A 139 -3.94 -9.04 -4.01
N LYS A 140 -3.91 -10.19 -3.33
CA LYS A 140 -5.10 -10.98 -3.01
C LYS A 140 -4.85 -11.96 -1.87
N ASP A 141 -5.92 -12.49 -1.27
CA ASP A 141 -5.84 -13.65 -0.37
C ASP A 141 -4.86 -13.51 0.82
N TYR A 142 -5.10 -12.51 1.68
CA TYR A 142 -4.49 -12.39 3.01
C TYR A 142 -5.55 -12.57 4.11
N ASP A 143 -5.13 -13.03 5.29
CA ASP A 143 -6.02 -13.27 6.44
C ASP A 143 -6.51 -11.97 7.11
N ASP A 144 -5.76 -10.86 7.04
CA ASP A 144 -6.23 -9.55 7.50
C ASP A 144 -6.43 -8.54 6.37
N GLY A 145 -5.53 -7.58 6.16
CA GLY A 145 -5.61 -6.57 5.09
C GLY A 145 -4.69 -6.82 3.89
N LEU A 146 -4.87 -6.09 2.79
CA LEU A 146 -3.86 -6.09 1.71
C LEU A 146 -2.83 -4.98 1.94
N ILE A 147 -3.29 -3.76 2.21
CA ILE A 147 -2.41 -2.62 2.53
C ILE A 147 -2.97 -1.87 3.74
N ASP A 148 -2.14 -1.76 4.78
CA ASP A 148 -2.47 -1.06 6.02
C ASP A 148 -1.53 0.13 6.25
N ILE A 149 -2.10 1.34 6.27
CA ILE A 149 -1.38 2.61 6.45
C ILE A 149 -1.85 3.26 7.75
N THR A 150 -1.01 3.28 8.78
CA THR A 150 -1.44 3.68 10.13
C THR A 150 -0.35 4.40 10.91
N ARG A 151 -0.72 4.95 12.08
CA ARG A 151 0.19 5.49 13.09
C ARG A 151 1.12 6.57 12.52
N GLY A 152 0.49 7.60 11.95
CA GLY A 152 1.17 8.79 11.43
C GLY A 152 1.94 8.60 10.11
N SER A 153 1.84 7.44 9.47
CA SER A 153 2.51 7.20 8.18
C SER A 153 1.82 7.97 7.05
N THR A 154 2.57 8.78 6.30
CA THR A 154 2.01 9.82 5.41
C THR A 154 2.82 9.97 4.12
N ASP A 155 2.31 10.74 3.17
CA ASP A 155 2.97 10.98 1.88
C ASP A 155 3.20 9.70 1.09
N ILE A 156 2.10 9.02 0.80
CA ILE A 156 2.08 7.70 0.17
C ILE A 156 1.26 7.77 -1.13
N THR A 157 1.75 7.12 -2.18
CA THR A 157 0.98 6.87 -3.40
C THR A 157 0.84 5.37 -3.64
N VAL A 158 -0.37 4.94 -3.98
CA VAL A 158 -0.67 3.59 -4.47
C VAL A 158 -1.23 3.74 -5.89
N SER A 159 -0.53 3.21 -6.88
CA SER A 159 -0.91 3.39 -8.28
C SER A 159 -0.83 2.14 -9.12
N ARG A 160 -1.72 2.03 -10.13
CA ARG A 160 -1.72 0.93 -11.11
C ARG A 160 -1.70 -0.47 -10.47
N CYS A 161 -2.17 -0.59 -9.23
CA CYS A 161 -2.19 -1.85 -8.52
C CYS A 161 -3.48 -2.60 -8.83
N TYR A 162 -3.40 -3.92 -8.78
CA TYR A 162 -4.54 -4.82 -8.93
C TYR A 162 -4.86 -5.49 -7.59
N PHE A 163 -6.09 -5.33 -7.12
CA PHE A 163 -6.58 -5.92 -5.88
C PHE A 163 -7.72 -6.87 -6.20
N ALA A 164 -7.64 -8.10 -5.71
CA ALA A 164 -8.64 -9.11 -6.03
C ALA A 164 -8.96 -10.03 -4.85
N GLN A 165 -10.15 -10.65 -4.89
CA GLN A 165 -10.52 -11.83 -4.08
C GLN A 165 -10.09 -11.74 -2.61
N HIS A 166 -10.54 -10.69 -1.91
CA HIS A 166 -10.12 -10.43 -0.54
C HIS A 166 -11.20 -9.64 0.24
N ASP A 167 -11.22 -9.75 1.57
CA ASP A 167 -12.23 -9.05 2.39
C ASP A 167 -11.87 -7.58 2.64
N LYS A 168 -10.77 -7.33 3.39
CA LYS A 168 -10.42 -6.02 3.95
C LYS A 168 -9.28 -5.34 3.16
N THR A 169 -9.57 -4.82 1.98
CA THR A 169 -8.54 -4.34 1.03
C THR A 169 -7.54 -3.33 1.59
N MET A 170 -7.96 -2.12 1.95
CA MET A 170 -7.04 -1.05 2.36
C MET A 170 -7.55 -0.25 3.56
N LEU A 171 -6.88 -0.39 4.71
CA LEU A 171 -7.15 0.40 5.91
C LEU A 171 -6.19 1.58 6.02
N ILE A 172 -6.75 2.79 6.17
CA ILE A 172 -5.98 4.02 6.39
C ILE A 172 -6.47 4.66 7.69
N GLY A 173 -5.62 4.63 8.72
CA GLY A 173 -5.98 4.99 10.09
C GLY A 173 -6.79 3.89 10.80
N ALA A 174 -6.14 3.16 11.70
CA ALA A 174 -6.72 1.95 12.31
C ALA A 174 -7.54 2.21 13.57
N ASP A 175 -7.27 3.29 14.29
CA ASP A 175 -7.77 3.54 15.64
C ASP A 175 -8.59 4.84 15.65
N PRO A 176 -9.89 4.80 15.99
CA PRO A 176 -10.75 5.99 15.99
C PRO A 176 -10.41 7.01 17.08
N SER A 177 -9.50 6.69 18.01
CA SER A 177 -8.99 7.61 19.04
C SER A 177 -7.61 8.19 18.71
N HIS A 178 -6.94 7.69 17.66
CA HIS A 178 -5.58 8.08 17.33
C HIS A 178 -5.53 9.36 16.49
N VAL A 179 -5.79 10.50 17.13
CA VAL A 179 -5.83 11.83 16.50
C VAL A 179 -4.54 12.23 15.76
N GLY A 180 -3.41 11.58 16.05
CA GLY A 180 -2.16 11.75 15.31
C GLY A 180 -2.29 11.38 13.82
N ASP A 181 -3.24 10.51 13.46
CA ASP A 181 -3.46 10.09 12.07
C ASP A 181 -4.05 11.20 11.17
N ARG A 182 -4.37 12.39 11.71
CA ARG A 182 -4.74 13.58 10.91
C ARG A 182 -3.64 14.01 9.94
N CYS A 183 -2.39 13.65 10.21
CA CYS A 183 -1.28 13.94 9.30
C CYS A 183 -1.22 13.00 8.09
N ILE A 184 -1.95 11.88 8.08
CA ILE A 184 -1.90 10.89 6.99
C ILE A 184 -2.41 11.52 5.69
N ARG A 185 -1.63 11.36 4.61
CA ARG A 185 -1.97 11.79 3.26
C ARG A 185 -1.65 10.66 2.28
N VAL A 186 -2.67 10.18 1.57
CA VAL A 186 -2.53 9.04 0.63
C VAL A 186 -3.18 9.38 -0.70
N THR A 187 -2.50 9.06 -1.80
CA THR A 187 -3.07 9.10 -3.15
C THR A 187 -3.28 7.68 -3.66
N ILE A 188 -4.46 7.38 -4.20
CA ILE A 188 -4.79 6.08 -4.78
C ILE A 188 -5.30 6.34 -6.20
N HIS A 189 -4.59 5.85 -7.21
CA HIS A 189 -5.00 6.14 -8.59
C HIS A 189 -4.72 5.04 -9.61
N HIS A 190 -5.56 4.98 -10.65
CA HIS A 190 -5.41 4.01 -11.73
C HIS A 190 -5.34 2.55 -11.25
N CYS A 191 -5.86 2.26 -10.06
CA CYS A 191 -5.93 0.91 -9.52
C CYS A 191 -7.20 0.20 -9.98
N PHE A 192 -7.13 -1.13 -10.02
CA PHE A 192 -8.27 -1.98 -10.32
C PHE A 192 -8.60 -2.86 -9.11
N PHE A 193 -9.84 -2.76 -8.64
CA PHE A 193 -10.38 -3.53 -7.52
C PHE A 193 -11.47 -4.47 -8.06
N ASP A 194 -11.24 -5.79 -8.00
CA ASP A 194 -12.12 -6.79 -8.60
C ASP A 194 -12.41 -7.97 -7.65
N GLY A 195 -13.64 -8.05 -7.16
CA GLY A 195 -14.06 -9.13 -6.26
C GLY A 195 -13.51 -8.98 -4.84
N THR A 196 -13.12 -7.76 -4.45
CA THR A 196 -12.76 -7.39 -3.09
C THR A 196 -13.97 -6.87 -2.31
N ARG A 197 -14.19 -7.33 -1.07
CA ARG A 197 -15.48 -7.13 -0.37
C ARG A 197 -15.68 -5.69 0.13
N GLN A 198 -14.64 -5.06 0.66
CA GLN A 198 -14.71 -3.74 1.31
C GLN A 198 -13.36 -3.00 1.37
N ARG A 199 -13.39 -1.73 1.82
CA ARG A 199 -12.24 -0.87 2.11
C ARG A 199 -11.42 -0.43 0.89
N HIS A 200 -12.01 0.35 -0.02
CA HIS A 200 -11.39 0.88 -1.25
C HIS A 200 -11.19 2.41 -1.30
N PRO A 201 -10.68 3.11 -0.27
CA PRO A 201 -10.20 2.62 1.02
C PRO A 201 -11.27 2.71 2.12
N ARG A 202 -10.91 2.30 3.34
CA ARG A 202 -11.55 2.80 4.56
C ARG A 202 -10.61 3.76 5.28
N LEU A 203 -11.08 4.99 5.52
CA LEU A 203 -10.29 6.09 6.06
C LEU A 203 -10.79 6.59 7.42
N ARG A 204 -9.84 6.82 8.33
CA ARG A 204 -9.99 7.67 9.52
C ARG A 204 -8.95 8.79 9.51
N PHE A 205 -9.36 9.96 9.99
CA PHE A 205 -8.64 11.22 10.20
C PHE A 205 -7.94 11.85 8.99
N GLY A 206 -7.15 11.08 8.26
CA GLY A 206 -6.28 11.54 7.20
C GLY A 206 -7.01 12.03 5.95
N LYS A 207 -6.21 12.25 4.91
CA LYS A 207 -6.64 12.74 3.61
C LYS A 207 -6.35 11.69 2.54
N VAL A 208 -7.36 11.34 1.75
CA VAL A 208 -7.22 10.49 0.58
C VAL A 208 -7.63 11.24 -0.68
N HIS A 209 -6.75 11.26 -1.67
CA HIS A 209 -7.11 11.59 -3.04
C HIS A 209 -7.24 10.29 -3.84
N LEU A 210 -8.46 9.99 -4.29
CA LEU A 210 -8.83 8.76 -4.99
C LEU A 210 -9.26 9.12 -6.41
N TYR A 211 -8.47 8.79 -7.44
CA TYR A 211 -8.84 9.13 -8.82
C TYR A 211 -8.53 8.09 -9.90
N ASN A 212 -9.36 8.06 -10.96
CA ASN A 212 -9.21 7.15 -12.10
C ASN A 212 -9.10 5.67 -11.73
N ASN A 213 -9.70 5.24 -10.62
CA ASN A 213 -9.73 3.83 -10.24
C ASN A 213 -10.97 3.15 -10.81
N TYR A 214 -10.86 1.85 -11.06
CA TYR A 214 -11.99 1.01 -11.45
C TYR A 214 -12.27 0.00 -10.35
N THR A 215 -13.52 -0.05 -9.88
CA THR A 215 -13.96 -0.97 -8.83
C THR A 215 -15.17 -1.75 -9.33
N LYS A 216 -15.13 -3.07 -9.22
CA LYS A 216 -16.24 -3.95 -9.56
C LYS A 216 -16.33 -5.15 -8.63
N HIS A 217 -17.50 -5.79 -8.61
CA HIS A 217 -17.77 -7.00 -7.84
C HIS A 217 -17.48 -6.92 -6.32
N TRP A 218 -17.54 -5.72 -5.71
CA TRP A 218 -17.49 -5.60 -4.25
C TRP A 218 -18.76 -6.11 -3.57
N ASP A 219 -18.72 -6.37 -2.26
CA ASP A 219 -19.87 -6.97 -1.55
C ASP A 219 -20.50 -6.03 -0.51
N VAL A 220 -19.71 -5.41 0.38
CA VAL A 220 -20.22 -4.63 1.51
C VAL A 220 -20.33 -3.14 1.17
N TYR A 221 -19.19 -2.50 0.89
CA TYR A 221 -19.09 -1.11 0.41
C TYR A 221 -17.83 -0.92 -0.42
N ALA A 222 -17.77 0.08 -1.29
CA ALA A 222 -16.53 0.43 -1.97
C ALA A 222 -15.65 1.30 -1.05
N VAL A 223 -16.01 2.57 -0.85
CA VAL A 223 -15.27 3.56 -0.08
C VAL A 223 -15.94 3.80 1.28
N CYS A 224 -15.18 3.86 2.36
CA CYS A 224 -15.69 4.27 3.67
C CYS A 224 -14.93 5.46 4.24
N ALA A 225 -15.66 6.51 4.58
CA ALA A 225 -15.17 7.61 5.42
C ALA A 225 -15.68 7.41 6.86
N SER A 226 -14.81 7.63 7.84
CA SER A 226 -15.19 7.64 9.25
C SER A 226 -14.64 8.89 9.94
N VAL A 227 -14.16 8.77 11.18
CA VAL A 227 -13.74 9.87 12.07
C VAL A 227 -12.92 10.89 11.31
N GLU A 228 -13.44 12.12 11.13
CA GLU A 228 -12.74 13.26 10.51
C GLU A 228 -12.09 13.00 9.13
N ALA A 229 -12.48 11.93 8.46
CA ALA A 229 -11.89 11.50 7.20
C ALA A 229 -12.16 12.51 6.07
N GLN A 230 -11.15 12.81 5.26
CA GLN A 230 -11.27 13.67 4.09
C GLN A 230 -10.96 12.86 2.82
N ILE A 231 -11.98 12.52 2.04
CA ILE A 231 -11.83 11.78 0.79
C ILE A 231 -12.24 12.66 -0.38
N TYR A 232 -11.33 12.87 -1.32
CA TYR A 232 -11.62 13.47 -2.61
C TYR A 232 -11.63 12.38 -3.70
N SER A 233 -12.82 12.04 -4.21
CA SER A 233 -13.02 10.99 -5.22
C SER A 233 -13.34 11.61 -6.58
N GLN A 234 -12.45 11.45 -7.56
CA GLN A 234 -12.61 12.02 -8.91
C GLN A 234 -12.49 10.95 -10.00
N CYS A 235 -13.39 10.97 -10.98
CA CYS A 235 -13.27 10.13 -12.19
C CYS A 235 -13.08 8.63 -11.92
N ASN A 236 -13.59 8.12 -10.79
CA ASN A 236 -13.58 6.68 -10.48
C ASN A 236 -14.80 6.01 -11.11
N ILE A 237 -14.62 4.76 -11.57
CA ILE A 237 -15.69 3.93 -12.10
C ILE A 237 -16.07 2.89 -11.03
N TYR A 238 -17.35 2.83 -10.69
CA TYR A 238 -17.91 1.86 -9.74
C TYR A 238 -18.98 1.01 -10.45
N GLU A 239 -18.60 -0.18 -10.89
CA GLU A 239 -19.50 -1.11 -11.57
C GLU A 239 -20.15 -2.07 -10.56
N ALA A 240 -21.32 -1.66 -10.05
CA ALA A 240 -21.97 -2.36 -8.94
C ALA A 240 -22.55 -3.73 -9.35
N GLY A 241 -23.02 -3.87 -10.60
CA GLY A 241 -23.72 -5.04 -11.15
C GLY A 241 -25.10 -5.32 -10.54
N LYS A 242 -25.32 -4.92 -9.28
CA LYS A 242 -26.59 -4.94 -8.53
C LYS A 242 -26.61 -3.77 -7.54
N LYS A 243 -27.75 -3.51 -6.89
CA LYS A 243 -27.84 -2.47 -5.85
C LYS A 243 -26.85 -2.76 -4.71
N LYS A 244 -25.87 -1.88 -4.52
CA LYS A 244 -24.80 -1.97 -3.50
C LYS A 244 -24.49 -0.57 -2.95
N LYS A 245 -23.90 -0.52 -1.75
CA LYS A 245 -23.35 0.73 -1.22
C LYS A 245 -22.01 1.00 -1.89
N THR A 246 -21.86 2.16 -2.51
CA THR A 246 -20.55 2.61 -3.03
C THR A 246 -19.80 3.39 -1.95
N PHE A 247 -20.47 4.38 -1.35
CA PHE A 247 -19.91 5.20 -0.28
C PHE A 247 -20.63 4.88 1.03
N GLU A 248 -19.84 4.67 2.09
CA GLU A 248 -20.31 4.40 3.44
C GLU A 248 -19.70 5.40 4.42
N PHE A 249 -20.49 5.82 5.40
CA PHE A 249 -20.05 6.78 6.42
C PHE A 249 -20.27 6.18 7.80
N TYR A 250 -19.17 5.93 8.53
CA TYR A 250 -19.24 5.39 9.89
C TYR A 250 -19.04 6.48 10.92
N THR A 251 -20.07 6.71 11.73
CA THR A 251 -19.94 7.43 12.98
C THR A 251 -19.34 6.49 14.02
N GLU A 252 -18.06 6.64 14.31
CA GLU A 252 -17.39 5.93 15.39
C GLU A 252 -17.34 6.87 16.60
N LYS A 253 -18.01 6.50 17.70
CA LYS A 253 -17.97 7.30 18.92
C LYS A 253 -16.56 7.22 19.51
N ASP A 254 -15.94 8.36 19.77
CA ASP A 254 -14.79 8.41 20.66
C ASP A 254 -15.27 7.99 22.07
N PRO A 255 -14.72 6.92 22.68
CA PRO A 255 -15.12 6.45 23.99
C PRO A 255 -14.94 7.52 25.09
N VAL A 256 -14.14 8.56 24.87
CA VAL A 256 -13.94 9.66 25.83
C VAL A 256 -15.23 10.46 26.08
N TRP A 257 -16.16 10.56 25.12
CA TRP A 257 -17.43 11.27 25.31
C TRP A 257 -18.41 10.58 26.30
N ARG A 258 -18.16 9.33 26.70
CA ARG A 258 -18.98 8.68 27.74
C ARG A 258 -18.62 9.13 29.17
N LEU A 259 -17.49 9.78 29.38
CA LEU A 259 -17.06 10.23 30.71
C LEU A 259 -17.48 11.67 31.04
N SER A 260 -17.94 12.46 30.06
CA SER A 260 -18.41 13.83 30.28
C SER A 260 -19.92 13.97 30.48
N ALA A 261 -20.69 12.87 30.43
CA ALA A 261 -22.14 12.87 30.64
C ALA A 261 -22.58 12.41 32.04
N LEU A 262 -21.69 12.46 33.04
CA LEU A 262 -21.96 12.08 34.44
C LEU A 262 -21.87 13.25 35.43
N PHE A 263 -21.99 14.50 34.95
CA PHE A 263 -22.18 15.66 35.81
C PHE A 263 -23.37 16.49 35.31
N GLU A 264 -24.58 16.03 35.62
CA GLU A 264 -25.76 16.84 35.98
C GLU A 264 -26.52 16.11 37.09
#